data_AF-C6E7S8-F1
#
_entry.id   AF-C6E7S8-F1
#
_cell.length_a   1.000
_cell.length_b   1.000
_cell.length_c   1.000
_cell.angle_alpha   90.00
_cell.angle_beta   90.00
_cell.angle_gamma   90.00
#
_symmetry.space_group_name_H-M   'P 1'
#
loop_
_entity.id
_entity.type
_entity.pdbx_description
1 polymer ?
#
loop_
_entity_poly.entity_id
_entity_poly.type
_entity_poly.pdbx_seq_one_letter_code
_entity_poly.pdbx_strand_id
1 'polypeptide(L)' 'MKKKELPKDPDLLGSMQALKRSAASALKLARQTNTPCYVMKDGKIVDIAARPAKTTKKAAAGK' A
#
# COMPACT_ATOMS: atom_id res chain seq x y z
N MET A 1 20.17 5.09 -0.28
CA MET A 1 19.12 4.04 -0.30
C MET A 1 19.77 2.70 0.07
N LYS A 2 19.39 2.06 1.19
CA LYS A 2 19.97 0.75 1.57
C LYS A 2 19.57 -0.30 0.51
N LYS A 3 20.53 -0.99 -0.09
CA LYS A 3 20.27 -2.19 -0.90
C LYS A 3 19.61 -3.21 0.01
N LYS A 4 18.37 -3.60 -0.28
CA LYS A 4 17.71 -4.71 0.41
C LYS A 4 18.47 -5.97 0.01
N GLU A 5 19.26 -6.51 0.92
CA GLU A 5 19.89 -7.82 0.73
C GLU A 5 18.78 -8.83 0.41
N LEU A 6 18.96 -9.58 -0.66
CA LEU A 6 18.07 -10.70 -0.94
C LEU A 6 18.23 -11.75 0.17
N PRO A 7 17.17 -12.52 0.48
CA PRO A 7 17.31 -13.69 1.31
C PRO A 7 18.43 -14.57 0.74
N LYS A 8 19.39 -14.91 1.60
CA LYS A 8 20.52 -15.81 1.26
C LYS A 8 20.11 -17.28 1.37
N ASP A 9 19.03 -17.53 2.11
CA ASP A 9 18.41 -18.83 2.26
C ASP A 9 17.72 -19.24 0.94
N PRO A 10 18.04 -20.44 0.40
CA PRO A 10 17.50 -20.91 -0.88
C PRO A 10 15.97 -21.10 -0.86
N ASP A 11 15.37 -21.46 0.26
CA ASP A 11 13.92 -21.64 0.37
C ASP A 11 13.17 -20.30 0.34
N LEU A 12 13.87 -19.22 0.70
CA LEU A 12 13.35 -17.85 0.66
C LEU A 12 13.69 -17.13 -0.65
N LEU A 13 14.43 -17.75 -1.58
CA LEU A 13 14.69 -17.17 -2.90
C LEU A 13 13.35 -16.93 -3.62
N GLY A 14 13.18 -15.71 -4.13
CA GLY A 14 11.95 -15.32 -4.86
C GLY A 14 10.74 -15.00 -3.98
N SER A 15 10.76 -15.29 -2.67
CA SER A 15 9.68 -14.96 -1.73
C SER A 15 9.27 -13.48 -1.80
N MET A 16 10.24 -12.57 -1.81
CA MET A 16 9.99 -11.13 -1.94
C MET A 16 9.30 -10.75 -3.25
N GLN A 17 9.58 -11.47 -4.35
CA GLN A 17 8.90 -11.23 -5.62
C GLN A 17 7.46 -11.76 -5.57
N ALA A 18 7.24 -12.93 -4.98
CA ALA A 18 5.92 -13.50 -4.77
C ALA A 18 5.05 -12.57 -3.89
N LEU A 19 5.57 -12.09 -2.76
CA LEU A 19 4.89 -11.16 -1.87
C LEU A 19 4.48 -9.87 -2.57
N LYS A 20 5.37 -9.28 -3.39
CA LYS A 20 5.03 -8.07 -4.17
C LYS A 20 3.89 -8.31 -5.16
N ARG A 21 3.91 -9.46 -5.86
CA ARG A 21 2.83 -9.82 -6.78
C ARG A 21 1.51 -9.98 -6.04
N SER A 22 1.50 -10.73 -4.93
CA SER A 22 0.29 -10.94 -4.13
C SER A 22 -0.28 -9.62 -3.59
N ALA A 23 0.59 -8.73 -3.07
CA ALA A 23 0.17 -7.42 -2.60
C ALA A 23 -0.45 -6.55 -3.72
N ALA A 24 0.15 -6.56 -4.92
CA ALA A 24 -0.37 -5.83 -6.06
C ALA A 24 -1.75 -6.36 -6.51
N SER A 25 -1.92 -7.68 -6.55
CA SER A 25 -3.20 -8.31 -6.87
C SER A 25 -4.28 -8.01 -5.83
N ALA A 26 -3.95 -8.08 -4.53
CA ALA A 26 -4.88 -7.75 -3.45
C ALA A 26 -5.36 -6.30 -3.53
N LEU A 27 -4.45 -5.35 -3.76
CA LEU A 27 -4.81 -3.94 -3.93
C LEU A 27 -5.67 -3.71 -5.18
N LYS A 28 -5.36 -4.39 -6.29
CA LYS A 28 -6.17 -4.33 -7.51
C LYS A 28 -7.58 -4.83 -7.24
N LEU A 29 -7.72 -5.99 -6.60
CA LEU A 29 -9.01 -6.58 -6.26
C LEU A 29 -9.81 -5.65 -5.34
N ALA A 30 -9.20 -5.17 -4.26
CA ALA A 30 -9.83 -4.26 -3.30
C ALA A 30 -10.44 -3.02 -3.99
N ARG A 31 -9.70 -2.41 -4.92
CA ARG A 31 -10.19 -1.29 -5.73
C ARG A 31 -11.34 -1.65 -6.66
N GLN A 32 -11.33 -2.86 -7.23
CA GLN A 32 -12.39 -3.34 -8.13
C GLN A 32 -13.69 -3.63 -7.36
N THR A 33 -13.58 -4.18 -6.15
CA THR A 33 -14.72 -4.58 -5.33
C THR A 33 -15.18 -3.51 -4.34
N ASN A 34 -14.58 -2.31 -4.39
CA ASN A 34 -14.80 -1.23 -3.40
C ASN A 34 -14.65 -1.72 -1.95
N THR A 35 -13.71 -2.64 -1.71
CA THR A 35 -13.35 -3.08 -0.36
C THR A 35 -12.11 -2.33 0.12
N PRO A 36 -12.04 -1.95 1.42
CA PRO A 36 -10.88 -1.29 1.98
C PRO A 36 -9.66 -2.23 2.01
N CYS A 37 -8.46 -1.66 1.88
CA CYS A 37 -7.20 -2.39 1.96
C CYS A 37 -6.27 -1.67 2.93
N TYR A 38 -6.15 -2.19 4.15
CA TYR A 38 -5.39 -1.53 5.22
C TYR A 38 -3.93 -1.99 5.29
N VAL A 39 -3.03 -1.04 5.51
CA VAL A 39 -1.62 -1.31 5.81
C VAL A 39 -1.16 -0.48 7.01
N MET A 40 -0.14 -0.96 7.71
CA MET A 40 0.57 -0.18 8.71
C MET A 40 1.60 0.72 8.02
N LYS A 41 1.46 2.04 8.16
CA LYS A 41 2.41 3.04 7.65
C LYS A 41 2.68 4.06 8.75
N ASP A 42 3.95 4.21 9.12
CA ASP A 42 4.37 5.17 10.16
C ASP A 42 3.61 5.01 11.48
N GLY A 43 3.37 3.76 11.89
CA GLY A 43 2.62 3.42 13.11
C GLY A 43 1.11 3.65 13.03
N LYS A 44 0.57 3.98 11.86
CA LYS A 44 -0.86 4.21 11.63
C LYS A 44 -1.43 3.21 10.63
N ILE A 45 -2.66 2.78 10.87
CA ILE A 45 -3.43 1.98 9.92
C ILE A 45 -3.97 2.93 8.84
N VAL A 46 -3.63 2.68 7.57
CA VAL A 46 -4.04 3.50 6.43
C VAL A 46 -4.72 2.62 5.39
N ASP A 47 -5.89 3.04 4.91
CA ASP A 47 -6.52 2.43 3.73
C ASP A 47 -5.83 2.93 2.46
N ILE A 48 -5.21 2.01 1.72
CA ILE A 48 -4.52 2.28 0.46
C ILE A 48 -5.37 1.97 -0.78
N ALA A 49 -6.50 1.31 -0.61
CA ALA A 49 -7.49 1.11 -1.67
C ALA A 49 -8.41 2.34 -1.81
N ALA A 50 -8.60 3.10 -0.72
CA ALA A 50 -9.30 4.38 -0.76
C ALA A 50 -8.71 5.27 -1.87
N ARG A 51 -9.54 5.62 -2.86
CA ARG A 51 -9.19 6.67 -3.81
C ARG A 51 -9.04 7.96 -3.00
N PRO A 52 -7.93 8.70 -3.11
CA PRO A 52 -7.85 9.99 -2.44
C PRO A 52 -9.03 10.81 -2.95
N ALA A 53 -9.98 11.11 -2.06
CA ALA A 53 -10.90 12.21 -2.31
C ALA A 53 -9.99 13.38 -2.67
N LYS A 54 -10.17 13.95 -3.87
CA LYS A 54 -9.46 15.18 -4.25
C LYS A 54 -9.59 16.10 -3.06
N THR A 55 -8.49 16.38 -2.37
CA THR A 55 -8.47 17.36 -1.30
C THR A 55 -8.81 18.68 -1.98
N THR A 56 -10.10 19.00 -2.06
CA THR A 56 -10.54 20.37 -2.19
C THR A 56 -10.01 21.00 -0.92
N LYS A 57 -8.90 21.74 -1.05
CA LYS A 57 -8.48 22.69 -0.03
C LYS A 57 -9.70 23.58 0.19
N LYS A 58 -10.46 23.29 1.24
CA LYS A 58 -11.62 24.09 1.63
C LYS A 58 -11.03 25.46 1.99
N ALA A 59 -11.41 26.47 1.21
CA ALA A 59 -11.00 27.85 1.41
C ALA A 59 -11.20 28.24 2.88
N ALA A 60 -10.11 28.54 3.58
CA ALA A 60 -10.16 29.32 4.80
C ALA A 60 -10.21 30.79 4.37
N ALA A 61 -11.43 31.25 4.08
CA ALA A 61 -11.80 32.65 4.05
C ALA A 61 -12.71 32.91 5.26
N GLY A 62 -12.42 33.97 6.01
CA GLY A 62 -13.16 34.45 7.18
C GLY A 62 -12.25 34.50 8.41
N LYS A 63 -11.99 35.66 9.03
CA LYS A 63 -12.71 36.94 9.07
C LYS A 63 -11.73 38.05 9.42
#